data_AF-A0A1C5PB95-F1
#
_entry.id   AF-A0A1C5PB95-F1
#
_cell.length_a   1.000
_cell.length_b   1.000
_cell.length_c   1.000
_cell.angle_alpha   90.00
_cell.angle_beta   90.00
_cell.angle_gamma   90.00
#
_symmetry.space_group_name_H-M   'P 1'
#
loop_
_entity.id
_entity.type
_entity.pdbx_description
1 polymer ?
#
loop_
_entity_poly.entity_id
_entity_poly.type
_entity_poly.pdbx_seq_one_letter_code
_entity_poly.pdbx_strand_id
1 'polypeptide(L)'
;MNQELALKVVSYIADYLGNLPDDSISGFENYTNDEIDAVVKHLEEIGVLNIAHSKAYSYCGIGDAKGHADYDEHYLSRAFISEENFKKFKASLK
;
A
#
# COMPACT_ATOMS: atom_id res chain seq x y z
N MET A 1 14.85 -10.72 2.13
CA MET A 1 13.50 -10.13 2.11
C MET A 1 12.49 -11.23 2.39
N ASN A 2 11.49 -10.98 3.23
CA ASN A 2 10.42 -11.96 3.53
C ASN A 2 9.52 -12.13 2.29
N GLN A 3 9.65 -13.26 1.61
CA GLN A 3 8.92 -13.56 0.36
C GLN A 3 7.41 -13.69 0.58
N GLU A 4 6.99 -14.19 1.75
CA GLU A 4 5.57 -14.29 2.10
C GLU A 4 4.96 -12.89 2.25
N LEU A 5 5.64 -11.99 2.97
CA LEU A 5 5.21 -10.60 3.13
C LEU A 5 5.12 -9.89 1.77
N ALA A 6 6.13 -10.05 0.91
CA ALA A 6 6.10 -9.47 -0.43
C ALA A 6 4.91 -9.95 -1.26
N LEU A 7 4.56 -11.23 -1.19
CA LEU A 7 3.38 -11.76 -1.89
C LEU A 7 2.06 -11.20 -1.32
N LYS A 8 1.96 -11.06 0.01
CA LYS A 8 0.81 -10.45 0.67
C LYS A 8 0.63 -8.99 0.26
N VAL A 9 1.70 -8.20 0.31
CA VAL A 9 1.71 -6.77 -0.10
C VAL A 9 1.20 -6.64 -1.54
N VAL A 10 1.77 -7.39 -2.48
CA VAL A 10 1.40 -7.26 -3.90
C VAL A 10 -0.04 -7.71 -4.15
N SER A 11 -0.50 -8.77 -3.47
CA SER A 11 -1.89 -9.24 -3.62
C SER A 11 -2.88 -8.23 -3.04
N TYR A 12 -2.58 -7.66 -1.87
CA TYR A 12 -3.39 -6.61 -1.26
C TYR A 12 -3.50 -5.38 -2.18
N ILE A 13 -2.39 -4.88 -2.72
CA ILE A 13 -2.38 -3.73 -3.64
C ILE A 13 -3.25 -4.01 -4.86
N ALA A 14 -3.20 -5.22 -5.42
CA ALA A 14 -4.01 -5.62 -6.56
C ALA A 14 -5.52 -5.68 -6.23
N ASP A 15 -5.87 -6.21 -5.06
CA ASP A 15 -7.26 -6.37 -4.61
C ASP A 15 -7.88 -5.05 -4.12
N TYR A 16 -7.07 -4.13 -3.59
CA TYR A 16 -7.51 -2.88 -2.95
C TYR A 16 -7.10 -1.62 -3.74
N LEU A 17 -7.16 -1.70 -5.08
CA LEU A 17 -7.04 -0.53 -5.98
C LEU A 17 -5.80 0.34 -5.76
N GLY A 18 -4.68 -0.30 -5.43
CA GLY A 18 -3.40 0.36 -5.23
C GLY A 18 -3.16 0.91 -3.83
N ASN A 19 -4.06 0.67 -2.87
CA ASN A 19 -3.83 1.06 -1.48
C ASN A 19 -2.67 0.24 -0.89
N LEU A 20 -1.79 0.92 -0.14
CA LEU A 20 -0.73 0.27 0.61
C LEU A 20 -1.30 -0.32 1.90
N PRO A 21 -0.88 -1.53 2.30
CA PRO A 21 -1.26 -2.09 3.60
C PRO A 21 -0.45 -1.44 4.73
N ASP A 22 -0.98 -1.54 5.94
CA ASP A 22 -0.29 -1.25 7.20
C ASP A 22 -0.58 -2.38 8.20
N ASP A 23 0.03 -2.32 9.38
CA ASP A 23 -0.11 -3.31 10.45
C ASP A 23 -1.52 -3.39 11.09
N SER A 24 -2.42 -2.45 10.78
CA SER A 24 -3.83 -2.50 11.18
C SER A 24 -4.71 -3.35 10.26
N ILE A 25 -4.20 -3.71 9.07
CA ILE A 25 -4.91 -4.51 8.08
C ILE A 25 -4.84 -5.99 8.41
N SER A 26 -5.98 -6.68 8.31
CA SER A 26 -6.00 -8.12 8.58
C SER A 26 -5.15 -8.92 7.59
N GLY A 27 -4.33 -9.82 8.10
CA GLY A 27 -3.28 -10.53 7.37
C GLY A 27 -1.88 -9.89 7.46
N PHE A 28 -1.78 -8.66 7.99
CA PHE A 28 -0.53 -7.92 8.20
C PHE A 28 -0.18 -7.72 9.69
N GLU A 29 -1.01 -8.17 10.62
CA GLU A 29 -0.91 -7.88 12.06
C GLU A 29 0.39 -8.39 12.71
N ASN A 30 1.07 -9.33 12.05
CA ASN A 30 2.32 -9.93 12.52
C ASN A 30 3.58 -9.27 11.93
N TYR A 31 3.44 -8.20 11.15
CA TYR A 31 4.54 -7.44 10.57
C TYR A 31 4.48 -6.00 11.07
N THR A 32 5.64 -5.39 11.28
CA THR A 32 5.69 -3.96 11.60
C THR A 32 5.53 -3.11 10.35
N ASN A 33 5.08 -1.86 10.50
CA ASN A 33 5.05 -0.91 9.39
C ASN A 33 6.42 -0.72 8.73
N ASP A 34 7.51 -0.78 9.48
CA ASP A 34 8.88 -0.72 8.93
C ASP A 34 9.19 -1.93 8.01
N GLU A 35 8.73 -3.13 8.37
CA GLU A 35 8.90 -4.33 7.54
C GLU A 35 8.07 -4.26 6.26
N ILE A 36 6.85 -3.74 6.36
CA ILE A 36 5.95 -3.52 5.22
C ILE A 36 6.55 -2.47 4.27
N ASP A 37 6.99 -1.33 4.80
CA ASP A 37 7.62 -0.24 4.05
C ASP A 37 8.89 -0.69 3.34
N ALA A 38 9.74 -1.48 4.02
CA ALA A 38 10.94 -2.04 3.41
C ALA A 38 10.64 -2.94 2.21
N VAL A 39 9.54 -3.72 2.29
CA VAL A 39 9.08 -4.57 1.19
C VAL A 39 8.49 -3.73 0.05
N VAL A 40 7.64 -2.75 0.36
CA VAL A 40 7.05 -1.84 -0.65
C VAL A 40 8.15 -1.11 -1.42
N LYS A 41 9.14 -0.56 -0.71
CA LYS A 41 10.30 0.11 -1.31
C LYS A 41 11.11 -0.84 -2.19
N HIS A 42 11.39 -2.05 -1.72
CA HIS A 42 12.12 -3.01 -2.53
C HIS A 42 11.37 -3.38 -3.82
N LEU A 43 10.04 -3.58 -3.74
CA LEU A 43 9.20 -3.91 -4.89
C LEU A 43 9.15 -2.76 -5.92
N GLU A 44 9.21 -1.51 -5.46
CA GLU A 44 9.36 -0.34 -6.33
C GLU A 44 10.76 -0.32 -6.99
N GLU A 45 11.83 -0.54 -6.22
CA GLU A 45 13.22 -0.54 -6.72
C GLU A 45 13.44 -1.57 -7.83
N ILE A 46 12.79 -2.74 -7.75
CA ILE A 46 12.86 -3.78 -8.79
C ILE A 46 11.81 -3.62 -9.90
N GLY A 47 11.02 -2.54 -9.88
CA GLY A 47 10.04 -2.21 -10.90
C GLY A 47 8.79 -3.08 -10.91
N VAL A 48 8.51 -3.81 -9.83
CA VAL A 48 7.25 -4.54 -9.65
C VAL A 48 6.11 -3.56 -9.38
N LEU A 49 6.36 -2.55 -8.55
CA LEU A 49 5.44 -1.46 -8.25
C LEU A 49 5.91 -0.15 -8.86
N ASN A 50 4.96 0.73 -9.16
CA ASN A 50 5.21 2.14 -9.38
C ASN A 50 4.34 2.93 -8.39
N ILE A 51 4.96 3.72 -7.50
CA ILE A 51 4.23 4.47 -6.48
C ILE A 51 3.98 5.88 -6.99
N ALA A 52 2.71 6.23 -7.17
CA ALA A 52 2.32 7.61 -7.39
C ALA A 52 1.97 8.25 -6.05
N HIS A 53 2.65 9.36 -5.75
CA HIS A 53 2.26 10.23 -4.65
C HIS A 53 1.30 11.29 -5.19
N SER A 54 0.12 11.37 -4.60
CA SER A 54 -0.85 12.41 -4.92
C SER A 54 -1.21 13.19 -3.64
N LYS A 55 -1.30 14.51 -3.77
CA LYS A 55 -1.94 15.34 -2.76
C LYS A 55 -3.43 15.04 -2.83
N ALA A 56 -3.99 14.52 -1.75
CA ALA A 56 -5.41 14.26 -1.66
C ALA A 56 -5.96 14.88 -0.38
N TYR A 57 -7.14 15.46 -0.49
CA TYR A 57 -7.89 15.92 0.65
C TYR A 57 -8.62 14.71 1.24
N SER A 58 -8.23 14.30 2.45
CA SER A 58 -8.90 13.23 3.19
C SER A 58 -9.88 13.86 4.17
N TYR A 59 -11.08 13.28 4.26
CA TYR A 59 -12.09 13.70 5.23
C TYR A 59 -11.73 13.11 6.61
N CYS A 60 -11.05 13.90 7.43
CA CYS A 60 -10.85 13.57 8.84
C CYS A 60 -12.11 13.98 9.61
N GLY A 61 -13.13 13.11 9.59
CA GLY A 61 -14.29 13.29 10.45
C GLY A 61 -13.89 13.14 11.92
N ILE A 62 -13.40 14.20 12.56
CA ILE A 62 -13.36 14.27 14.02
C ILE A 62 -14.81 14.34 14.47
N GLY A 63 -15.36 13.19 14.84
CA GLY A 63 -16.72 13.08 15.31
C GLY A 63 -16.84 13.74 16.68
N ASP A 64 -17.03 15.07 16.74
CA ASP A 64 -17.90 15.72 17.72
C ASP A 64 -18.11 17.24 17.50
N ALA A 65 -18.39 17.72 16.28
CA ALA A 65 -18.90 19.10 16.14
C ALA A 65 -19.64 19.33 14.82
N LYS A 66 -20.84 19.90 14.91
CA LYS A 66 -21.54 20.52 13.78
C LYS A 66 -20.67 21.65 13.21
N GLY A 67 -19.92 21.37 12.16
CA GLY A 67 -19.12 22.36 11.44
C GLY A 67 -18.07 21.72 10.54
N HIS A 68 -18.48 20.84 9.61
CA HIS A 68 -17.55 20.15 8.71
C HIS A 68 -17.04 21.08 7.60
N ALA A 69 -15.78 21.48 7.67
CA ALA A 69 -15.06 22.13 6.56
C ALA A 69 -13.53 21.98 6.59
N ASP A 70 -12.97 21.21 7.53
CA ASP A 70 -11.54 20.95 7.65
C ASP A 70 -11.16 19.68 6.88
N TYR A 71 -10.89 19.87 5.59
CA TYR A 71 -10.10 18.90 4.84
C TYR A 71 -8.63 19.09 5.21
N ASP A 72 -8.02 18.07 5.83
CA ASP A 72 -6.57 18.05 6.01
C ASP A 72 -5.89 17.54 4.73
N GLU A 73 -4.78 18.20 4.37
CA GLU A 73 -3.96 17.81 3.23
C GLU A 73 -3.13 16.59 3.60
N HIS A 74 -3.43 15.45 3.00
CA HIS A 74 -2.65 14.23 3.17
C HIS A 74 -2.00 13.83 1.83
N TYR A 75 -0.78 13.31 1.91
CA TYR A 75 -0.21 12.59 0.79
C TYR A 75 -0.77 11.17 0.79
N LEU A 76 -1.57 10.84 -0.21
CA LEU A 76 -1.97 9.47 -0.47
C LEU A 76 -1.02 8.88 -1.50
N SER A 77 -0.32 7.82 -1.08
CA SER A 77 0.51 7.00 -1.95
C SER A 77 -0.32 5.85 -2.49
N ARG A 78 -0.39 5.72 -3.82
CA ARG A 78 -0.98 4.53 -4.47
C ARG A 78 0.08 3.79 -5.25
N ALA A 79 0.13 2.49 -5.03
CA ALA A 79 0.97 1.59 -5.81
C ALA A 79 0.21 1.05 -7.01
N PHE A 80 0.86 1.07 -8.18
CA PHE A 80 0.33 0.50 -9.41
C PHE A 80 1.16 -0.71 -9.81
N ILE A 81 0.48 -1.79 -10.17
CA ILE A 81 1.09 -2.99 -10.72
C ILE A 81 0.36 -3.42 -11.97
N SER A 82 1.10 -3.72 -13.04
CA SER A 82 0.51 -4.31 -14.25
C SER A 82 0.26 -5.80 -14.04
N GLU A 83 -0.76 -6.35 -14.70
CA GLU A 83 -1.06 -7.79 -14.63
C GLU A 83 0.15 -8.64 -15.09
N GLU A 84 0.91 -8.17 -16.08
CA GLU A 84 2.13 -8.82 -16.54
C GLU A 84 3.20 -8.88 -15.44
N ASN A 85 3.48 -7.76 -14.77
CA ASN A 85 4.48 -7.70 -13.69
C ASN A 85 4.04 -8.54 -12.49
N PHE A 86 2.74 -8.57 -12.17
CA PHE A 86 2.22 -9.43 -11.11
C PHE A 86 2.44 -10.91 -11.40
N LYS A 87 2.15 -11.35 -12.63
CA LYS A 87 2.38 -12.74 -13.06
C LYS A 87 3.87 -13.10 -13.04
N LYS A 88 4.74 -12.22 -13.54
CA LYS A 88 6.20 -12.41 -13.51
C LYS A 88 6.73 -12.51 -12.08
N PHE A 89 6.28 -11.62 -11.20
CA PHE A 89 6.67 -11.64 -9.79
C PHE A 89 6.26 -12.95 -9.12
N LYS A 90 5.00 -13.38 -9.26
CA LYS A 90 4.53 -14.68 -8.76
C LYS A 90 5.34 -15.86 -9.30
N ALA A 91 5.77 -15.81 -10.57
CA ALA A 91 6.59 -16.86 -11.16
C ALA A 91 8.03 -16.89 -10.63
N SER A 92 8.59 -15.73 -10.26
CA SER A 92 9.96 -15.60 -9.70
C SER A 92 10.11 -16.05 -8.26
N LEU A 93 9.00 -16.31 -7.57
CA LEU A 93 8.99 -16.81 -6.18
C LEU A 93 9.10 -18.35 -6.08
N LYS A 94 9.23 -19.05 -7.21
CA LYS A 94 9.51 -20.50 -7.28
C LYS A 94 11.00 -20.79 -7.21
#